data_AF-A0A2M8B568-F1
#
_entry.id   AF-A0A2M8B568-F1
#
_cell.length_a   1.000
_cell.length_b   1.000
_cell.length_c   1.000
_cell.angle_alpha   90.00
_cell.angle_beta   90.00
_cell.angle_gamma   90.00
#
_symmetry.space_group_name_H-M   'P 1'
#
loop_
_entity.id
_entity.type
_entity.pdbx_description
1 polymer ?
#
loop_
_entity_poly.entity_id
_entity_poly.type
_entity_poly.pdbx_seq_one_letter_code
_entity_poly.pdbx_strand_id
1 'polypeptide(L)'
;MKLSQIVLCALATLTVAGPAFAEDPPNADALRKDAAEIRKDAAEIRKDAAEIRKGAEELKAAVIGDLSGVTASNCTGACEGKTGEVCAYDCPDGDCEFVCQTGAICQFTCSGGSCAMRVKSGGAAQGTCAGGDCKLTCEAGGTCGFTCSGGNCDAQCRGAACTLSCSGGECSCDGDGCPE
;
A
#
# COMPACT_ATOMS: atom_id res chain seq x y z
N MET A 1 54.67 -82.18 -4.31
CA MET A 1 54.32 -81.54 -3.01
C MET A 1 54.68 -80.06 -3.13
N LYS A 2 53.83 -79.04 -2.97
CA LYS A 2 52.47 -78.95 -2.40
C LYS A 2 51.87 -77.57 -2.81
N LEU A 3 51.60 -77.34 -4.09
CA LEU A 3 50.85 -76.12 -4.51
C LEU A 3 49.40 -76.15 -3.98
N SER A 4 48.80 -77.35 -3.88
CA SER A 4 47.44 -77.52 -3.34
C SER A 4 47.33 -77.31 -1.82
N GLN A 5 48.43 -77.31 -1.06
CA GLN A 5 48.38 -77.04 0.39
C GLN A 5 48.52 -75.56 0.73
N ILE A 6 49.16 -74.76 -0.15
CA ILE A 6 49.27 -73.30 0.03
C ILE A 6 47.92 -72.64 -0.24
N VAL A 7 47.16 -73.12 -1.22
CA VAL A 7 45.81 -72.61 -1.53
C VAL A 7 44.80 -72.97 -0.42
N LEU A 8 44.93 -74.15 0.20
CA LEU A 8 44.05 -74.55 1.31
C LEU A 8 44.34 -73.76 2.60
N CYS A 9 45.58 -73.32 2.84
CA CYS A 9 45.92 -72.45 3.98
C CYS A 9 45.46 -71.00 3.77
N ALA A 10 45.48 -70.49 2.54
CA ALA A 10 45.08 -69.11 2.25
C ALA A 10 43.55 -68.89 2.32
N LEU A 11 42.75 -69.94 2.09
CA LEU A 11 41.29 -69.87 2.17
C LEU A 11 40.73 -70.00 3.60
N ALA A 12 41.53 -70.44 4.57
CA ALA A 12 41.08 -70.70 5.95
C ALA A 12 41.23 -69.51 6.91
N THR A 13 41.89 -68.41 6.50
CA THR A 13 42.19 -67.28 7.40
C THR A 13 41.61 -65.94 6.94
N LEU A 14 40.71 -65.93 5.94
CA LEU A 14 39.96 -64.73 5.56
C LEU A 14 38.64 -64.61 6.34
N THR A 15 38.69 -64.81 7.67
CA THR A 15 37.74 -64.13 8.55
C THR A 15 38.28 -62.72 8.73
N VAL A 16 37.85 -61.80 7.86
CA VAL A 16 37.95 -60.37 8.14
C VAL A 16 37.07 -60.11 9.35
N ALA A 17 37.66 -60.22 10.54
CA ALA A 17 37.19 -59.53 11.71
C ALA A 17 37.31 -58.03 11.38
N GLY A 18 36.25 -57.48 10.80
CA GLY A 18 36.09 -56.02 10.77
C GLY A 18 36.22 -55.51 12.21
N PRO A 19 36.74 -54.29 12.42
CA PRO A 19 36.73 -53.70 13.74
C PRO A 19 35.28 -53.76 14.23
N ALA A 20 35.04 -54.47 15.32
CA ALA A 20 33.80 -54.36 16.06
C ALA A 20 33.74 -52.90 16.51
N PHE A 21 33.13 -52.05 15.68
CA PHE A 21 32.51 -50.83 16.12
C PHE A 21 31.43 -51.29 17.10
N ALA A 22 31.80 -51.40 18.36
CA ALA A 22 30.88 -51.24 19.46
C ALA A 22 30.46 -49.75 19.45
N GLU A 23 29.72 -49.36 18.42
CA GLU A 23 28.80 -48.25 18.57
C GLU A 23 27.70 -48.83 19.44
N ASP A 24 27.66 -48.43 20.71
CA ASP A 24 26.47 -48.61 21.54
C ASP A 24 25.28 -48.15 20.68
N PRO A 25 24.32 -49.04 20.35
CA PRO A 25 23.19 -48.66 19.54
C PRO A 25 22.52 -47.46 20.22
N PRO A 26 22.20 -46.39 19.49
CA PRO A 26 21.69 -45.17 20.09
C PRO A 26 20.53 -45.53 21.01
N ASN A 27 20.66 -45.17 22.28
CA ASN A 27 19.73 -45.58 23.33
C ASN A 27 18.30 -45.16 22.92
N ALA A 28 17.44 -46.15 22.68
CA ALA A 28 16.08 -45.94 22.17
C ALA A 28 15.26 -44.99 23.07
N ASP A 29 15.56 -44.93 24.37
CA ASP A 29 14.90 -44.03 25.30
C ASP A 29 15.38 -42.57 25.16
N ALA A 30 16.64 -42.35 24.80
CA ALA A 30 17.15 -41.01 24.47
C ALA A 30 16.49 -40.49 23.19
N LEU A 31 16.42 -41.31 22.15
CA LEU A 31 15.73 -40.96 20.90
C LEU A 31 14.24 -40.69 21.09
N ARG A 32 13.57 -41.43 21.97
CA ARG A 32 12.15 -41.18 22.33
C ARG A 32 11.98 -39.86 23.08
N LYS A 33 12.91 -39.52 23.96
CA LYS A 33 12.89 -38.26 24.71
C LYS A 33 13.10 -37.07 23.79
N ASP A 34 14.10 -37.14 22.90
CA ASP A 34 14.37 -36.10 21.91
C ASP A 34 13.18 -35.92 20.95
N ALA A 35 12.57 -37.03 20.51
CA ALA A 35 11.35 -36.97 19.69
C ALA A 35 10.16 -36.35 20.44
N ALA A 36 10.08 -36.47 21.76
CA ALA A 36 9.02 -35.84 22.56
C ALA A 36 9.24 -34.33 22.70
N GLU A 37 10.48 -33.88 22.93
CA GLU A 37 10.83 -32.45 22.97
C GLU A 37 10.60 -31.78 21.61
N ILE A 38 11.04 -32.41 20.50
CA ILE A 38 10.79 -31.89 19.15
C ILE A 38 9.29 -31.72 18.87
N ARG A 39 8.45 -32.65 19.36
CA ARG A 39 6.99 -32.53 19.20
C ARG A 39 6.41 -31.36 19.99
N LYS A 40 6.98 -31.07 21.16
CA LYS A 40 6.59 -29.93 21.99
C LYS A 40 6.98 -28.61 21.33
N ASP A 41 8.21 -28.52 20.83
CA ASP A 41 8.68 -27.36 20.08
C ASP A 41 7.85 -27.13 18.80
N ALA A 42 7.51 -28.21 18.08
CA ALA A 42 6.63 -28.13 16.92
C ALA A 42 5.20 -27.66 17.27
N ALA A 43 4.72 -27.92 18.48
CA ALA A 43 3.42 -27.44 18.94
C ALA A 43 3.45 -25.94 19.26
N GLU A 44 4.51 -25.45 19.90
CA GLU A 44 4.69 -24.01 20.17
C GLU A 44 4.86 -23.22 18.86
N ILE A 45 5.66 -23.72 17.91
CA ILE A 45 5.82 -23.07 16.59
C ILE A 45 4.47 -22.94 15.86
N ARG A 46 3.59 -23.95 15.96
CA ARG A 46 2.24 -23.89 15.37
C ARG A 46 1.37 -22.82 16.02
N LYS A 47 1.52 -22.62 17.33
CA LYS A 47 0.81 -21.59 18.08
C LYS A 47 1.29 -20.20 17.66
N ASP A 48 2.59 -19.99 17.56
CA ASP A 48 3.17 -18.74 17.08
C ASP A 48 2.74 -18.43 15.64
N ALA A 49 2.71 -19.45 14.77
CA ALA A 49 2.22 -19.31 13.40
C ALA A 49 0.73 -18.92 13.34
N ALA A 50 -0.10 -19.36 14.30
CA ALA A 50 -1.50 -18.97 14.37
C ALA A 50 -1.66 -17.50 14.81
N GLU A 51 -0.88 -17.05 15.80
CA GLU A 51 -0.85 -15.65 16.23
C GLU A 51 -0.38 -14.72 15.10
N ILE A 52 0.66 -15.10 14.35
CA ILE A 52 1.15 -14.34 13.20
C ILE A 52 0.05 -14.21 12.12
N ARG A 53 -0.70 -15.28 11.83
CA ARG A 53 -1.82 -15.24 10.88
C ARG A 53 -2.91 -14.28 11.34
N LYS A 54 -3.25 -14.30 12.63
CA LYS A 54 -4.23 -13.37 13.20
C LYS A 54 -3.75 -11.92 13.07
N GLY A 55 -2.49 -11.65 13.40
CA GLY A 55 -1.89 -10.33 13.22
C GLY A 55 -1.85 -9.87 11.76
N ALA A 56 -1.67 -10.78 10.80
CA ALA A 56 -1.72 -10.47 9.38
C ALA A 56 -3.13 -10.06 8.90
N GLU A 57 -4.18 -10.70 9.41
CA GLU A 57 -5.57 -10.30 9.12
C GLU A 57 -5.94 -8.97 9.77
N GLU A 58 -5.49 -8.73 11.01
CA GLU A 58 -5.66 -7.43 11.69
C GLU A 58 -4.92 -6.30 10.95
N LEU A 59 -3.68 -6.54 10.52
CA LEU A 59 -2.91 -5.59 9.71
C LEU A 59 -3.57 -5.34 8.36
N LYS A 60 -4.09 -6.38 7.70
CA LYS A 60 -4.83 -6.24 6.44
C LYS A 60 -6.09 -5.40 6.62
N ALA A 61 -6.84 -5.58 7.71
CA ALA A 61 -8.00 -4.75 8.03
C ALA A 61 -7.61 -3.29 8.30
N ALA A 62 -6.51 -3.05 9.03
CA ALA A 62 -5.98 -1.71 9.27
C ALA A 62 -5.54 -1.01 7.98
N VAL A 63 -4.78 -1.71 7.12
CA VAL A 63 -4.35 -1.18 5.82
C VAL A 63 -5.53 -0.85 4.92
N ILE A 64 -6.57 -1.69 4.86
CA ILE A 64 -7.78 -1.40 4.08
C ILE A 64 -8.55 -0.21 4.68
N GLY A 65 -8.61 -0.10 6.02
CA GLY A 65 -9.18 1.04 6.71
C GLY A 65 -8.49 2.36 6.35
N ASP A 66 -7.15 2.38 6.39
CA ASP A 66 -6.36 3.57 6.06
C ASP A 66 -6.38 3.91 4.56
N LEU A 67 -6.46 2.91 3.68
CA LEU A 67 -6.55 3.13 2.22
C LEU A 67 -7.94 3.60 1.77
N SER A 68 -8.98 3.45 2.58
CA SER A 68 -10.33 3.95 2.26
C SER A 68 -10.38 5.47 2.09
N GLY A 69 -9.40 6.21 2.63
CA GLY A 69 -9.22 7.66 2.39
C GLY A 69 -8.32 8.00 1.20
N VAL A 70 -7.58 7.02 0.64
CA VAL A 70 -6.63 7.24 -0.48
C VAL A 70 -7.23 6.80 -1.81
N THR A 71 -8.17 5.87 -1.81
CA THR A 71 -8.94 5.50 -2.99
C THR A 71 -10.37 6.03 -2.85
N ALA A 72 -10.57 7.31 -3.16
CA ALA A 72 -11.85 7.74 -3.71
C ALA A 72 -12.08 6.85 -4.96
N SER A 73 -12.75 5.70 -4.76
CA SER A 73 -12.88 4.59 -5.71
C SER A 73 -13.81 4.91 -6.88
N ASN A 74 -14.14 6.18 -7.03
CA ASN A 74 -14.96 6.82 -8.02
C ASN A 74 -14.19 7.86 -8.84
N CYS A 75 -12.97 8.21 -8.44
CA CYS A 75 -12.12 9.14 -9.17
C CYS A 75 -11.50 8.43 -10.36
N THR A 76 -11.82 8.89 -11.57
CA THR A 76 -11.05 8.55 -12.75
C THR A 76 -10.14 9.71 -13.11
N GLY A 77 -8.84 9.48 -13.21
CA GLY A 77 -7.91 10.53 -13.59
C GLY A 77 -6.46 10.10 -13.55
N ALA A 78 -5.66 10.66 -14.45
CA ALA A 78 -4.23 10.43 -14.52
C ALA A 78 -3.53 11.63 -13.89
N CYS A 79 -2.84 11.40 -12.78
CA CYS A 79 -1.66 12.14 -12.29
C CYS A 79 -1.52 11.92 -10.77
N GLU A 80 -0.94 10.79 -10.38
CA GLU A 80 -0.33 10.67 -9.05
C GLU A 80 1.10 11.24 -9.14
N GLY A 81 1.34 12.41 -8.54
CA GLY A 81 2.71 12.88 -8.26
C GLY A 81 3.52 13.45 -9.42
N LYS A 82 2.89 13.96 -10.49
CA LYS A 82 3.62 14.53 -11.64
C LYS A 82 3.59 16.06 -11.68
N THR A 83 4.77 16.68 -11.78
CA THR A 83 4.97 18.13 -11.92
C THR A 83 4.98 18.54 -13.38
N GLY A 84 4.37 19.68 -13.73
CA GLY A 84 4.44 20.23 -15.09
C GLY A 84 3.63 19.51 -16.18
N GLU A 85 2.85 18.48 -15.86
CA GLU A 85 2.01 17.76 -16.82
C GLU A 85 0.54 18.24 -16.81
N VAL A 86 -0.21 17.88 -17.85
CA VAL A 86 -1.66 18.11 -17.95
C VAL A 86 -2.39 16.92 -17.34
N CYS A 87 -3.27 17.17 -16.39
CA CYS A 87 -4.00 16.16 -15.62
C CYS A 87 -5.51 16.39 -15.76
N ALA A 88 -6.30 15.32 -15.80
CA ALA A 88 -7.77 15.41 -15.84
C ALA A 88 -8.36 14.43 -14.82
N TYR A 89 -9.31 14.91 -14.01
CA TYR A 89 -9.97 14.16 -12.94
C TYR A 89 -11.49 14.26 -13.06
N ASP A 90 -12.18 13.16 -12.92
CA ASP A 90 -13.64 13.10 -12.82
C ASP A 90 -14.05 12.35 -11.56
N CYS A 91 -14.92 12.98 -10.76
CA CYS A 91 -15.46 12.45 -9.52
C CYS A 91 -17.00 12.59 -9.53
N PRO A 92 -17.70 11.55 -10.02
CA PRO A 92 -19.13 11.56 -10.13
C PRO A 92 -19.84 11.42 -8.78
N ASP A 93 -19.30 10.65 -7.83
CA ASP A 93 -20.01 10.40 -6.57
C ASP A 93 -19.67 11.38 -5.43
N GLY A 94 -18.70 12.29 -5.64
CA GLY A 94 -18.33 13.30 -4.65
C GLY A 94 -17.31 12.83 -3.61
N ASP A 95 -17.05 13.69 -2.63
CA ASP A 95 -16.15 13.46 -1.47
C ASP A 95 -14.68 13.16 -1.83
N CYS A 96 -14.24 13.64 -2.98
CA CYS A 96 -12.92 13.36 -3.51
C CYS A 96 -11.88 14.41 -3.07
N GLU A 97 -10.66 13.97 -2.70
CA GLU A 97 -9.53 14.86 -2.43
C GLU A 97 -8.46 14.78 -3.52
N PHE A 98 -8.08 15.94 -4.08
CA PHE A 98 -7.12 16.05 -5.19
C PHE A 98 -6.01 17.05 -4.89
N VAL A 99 -4.81 16.74 -5.36
CA VAL A 99 -3.66 17.64 -5.28
C VAL A 99 -3.03 17.85 -6.66
N CYS A 100 -3.27 19.02 -7.24
CA CYS A 100 -2.59 19.48 -8.45
C CYS A 100 -1.18 19.95 -8.09
N GLN A 101 -0.16 19.23 -8.57
CA GLN A 101 1.24 19.48 -8.21
C GLN A 101 1.80 20.76 -8.85
N THR A 102 2.96 21.20 -8.36
CA THR A 102 3.65 22.41 -8.82
C THR A 102 3.81 22.43 -10.34
N GLY A 103 3.37 23.52 -10.97
CA GLY A 103 3.47 23.73 -12.41
C GLY A 103 2.57 22.85 -13.29
N ALA A 104 1.79 21.94 -12.71
CA ALA A 104 0.87 21.09 -13.46
C ALA A 104 -0.36 21.89 -13.95
N ILE A 105 -1.02 21.39 -14.98
CA ILE A 105 -2.26 21.94 -15.51
C ILE A 105 -3.38 20.92 -15.26
N CYS A 106 -4.26 21.17 -14.31
CA CYS A 106 -5.30 20.24 -13.91
C CYS A 106 -6.68 20.65 -14.45
N GLN A 107 -7.42 19.69 -14.97
CA GLN A 107 -8.84 19.77 -15.28
C GLN A 107 -9.58 18.88 -14.28
N PHE A 108 -10.67 19.36 -13.69
CA PHE A 108 -11.45 18.53 -12.77
C PHE A 108 -12.95 18.74 -12.90
N THR A 109 -13.69 17.65 -12.72
CA THR A 109 -15.15 17.64 -12.68
C THR A 109 -15.59 16.94 -11.41
N CYS A 110 -16.34 17.64 -10.56
CA CYS A 110 -16.93 17.10 -9.34
C CYS A 110 -18.46 17.19 -9.44
N SER A 111 -19.08 16.09 -9.84
CA SER A 111 -20.55 16.08 -9.99
C SER A 111 -21.26 15.76 -8.68
N GLY A 112 -20.64 14.94 -7.81
CA GLY A 112 -21.25 14.51 -6.54
C GLY A 112 -21.15 15.51 -5.39
N GLY A 113 -20.30 16.54 -5.51
CA GLY A 113 -20.11 17.57 -4.48
C GLY A 113 -19.06 17.20 -3.43
N SER A 114 -18.84 18.11 -2.47
CA SER A 114 -17.91 17.93 -1.33
C SER A 114 -16.44 17.64 -1.71
N CYS A 115 -16.04 17.92 -2.95
CA CYS A 115 -14.66 17.68 -3.37
C CYS A 115 -13.71 18.71 -2.77
N ALA A 116 -12.54 18.26 -2.34
CA ALA A 116 -11.43 19.10 -1.91
C ALA A 116 -10.33 19.14 -2.98
N MET A 117 -10.09 20.30 -3.59
CA MET A 117 -8.99 20.48 -4.53
C MET A 117 -7.92 21.40 -3.97
N ARG A 118 -6.67 20.95 -4.03
CA ARG A 118 -5.50 21.73 -3.64
C ARG A 118 -4.58 21.94 -4.84
N VAL A 119 -4.30 23.19 -5.19
CA VAL A 119 -3.39 23.55 -6.27
C VAL A 119 -2.10 24.10 -5.66
N LYS A 120 -1.00 23.41 -5.92
CA LYS A 120 0.34 23.81 -5.49
C LYS A 120 0.87 24.99 -6.29
N SER A 121 1.88 25.66 -5.74
CA SER A 121 2.47 26.87 -6.31
C SER A 121 2.74 26.75 -7.82
N GLY A 122 2.35 27.77 -8.60
CA GLY A 122 2.56 27.79 -10.05
C GLY A 122 1.73 26.79 -10.86
N GLY A 123 0.89 25.98 -10.23
CA GLY A 123 -0.07 25.11 -10.91
C GLY A 123 -1.22 25.91 -11.52
N ALA A 124 -1.78 25.41 -12.61
CA ALA A 124 -3.01 25.93 -13.19
C ALA A 124 -4.12 24.89 -13.04
N ALA A 125 -5.31 25.30 -12.60
CA ALA A 125 -6.46 24.41 -12.51
C ALA A 125 -7.69 25.04 -13.14
N GLN A 126 -8.51 24.22 -13.79
CA GLN A 126 -9.85 24.56 -14.23
C GLN A 126 -10.79 23.45 -13.82
N GLY A 127 -11.96 23.79 -13.31
CA GLY A 127 -12.97 22.77 -13.09
C GLY A 127 -14.33 23.23 -12.63
N THR A 128 -15.17 22.23 -12.44
CA THR A 128 -16.59 22.40 -12.16
C THR A 128 -16.99 21.60 -10.94
N CYS A 129 -17.87 22.18 -10.12
CA CYS A 129 -18.52 21.52 -9.01
C CYS A 129 -20.02 21.71 -9.13
N ALA A 130 -20.67 20.68 -9.66
CA ALA A 130 -22.11 20.69 -9.84
C ALA A 130 -22.85 20.28 -8.56
N GLY A 131 -22.26 19.41 -7.74
CA GLY A 131 -22.87 18.91 -6.50
C GLY A 131 -22.89 19.91 -5.34
N GLY A 132 -22.03 20.94 -5.36
CA GLY A 132 -21.92 21.93 -4.28
C GLY A 132 -20.91 21.52 -3.19
N ASP A 133 -20.74 22.39 -2.19
CA ASP A 133 -19.91 22.15 -0.99
C ASP A 133 -18.42 21.86 -1.28
N CYS A 134 -17.95 22.21 -2.47
CA CYS A 134 -16.57 21.98 -2.85
C CYS A 134 -15.62 22.99 -2.21
N LYS A 135 -14.46 22.50 -1.78
CA LYS A 135 -13.39 23.31 -1.21
C LYS A 135 -12.21 23.42 -2.18
N LEU A 136 -11.85 24.65 -2.50
CA LEU A 136 -10.72 24.98 -3.35
C LEU A 136 -9.64 25.70 -2.53
N THR A 137 -8.42 25.18 -2.55
CA THR A 137 -7.25 25.88 -2.04
C THR A 137 -6.24 26.09 -3.14
N CYS A 138 -5.94 27.35 -3.44
CA CYS A 138 -4.93 27.72 -4.42
C CYS A 138 -3.77 28.46 -3.75
N GLU A 139 -2.59 27.85 -3.84
CA GLU A 139 -1.35 28.40 -3.30
C GLU A 139 -0.76 29.49 -4.22
N ALA A 140 0.15 30.29 -3.66
CA ALA A 140 0.72 31.45 -4.33
C ALA A 140 1.32 31.13 -5.72
N GLY A 141 1.07 32.02 -6.68
CA GLY A 141 1.46 31.87 -8.08
C GLY A 141 0.61 30.88 -8.88
N GLY A 142 -0.38 30.23 -8.27
CA GLY A 142 -1.34 29.39 -8.99
C GLY A 142 -2.36 30.19 -9.79
N THR A 143 -2.94 29.57 -10.81
CA THR A 143 -4.09 30.11 -11.56
C THR A 143 -5.25 29.14 -11.49
N CYS A 144 -6.36 29.53 -10.88
CA CYS A 144 -7.47 28.63 -10.60
C CYS A 144 -8.77 29.18 -11.18
N GLY A 145 -9.37 28.46 -12.13
CA GLY A 145 -10.72 28.72 -12.59
C GLY A 145 -11.69 27.69 -12.07
N PHE A 146 -12.80 28.16 -11.50
CA PHE A 146 -13.76 27.28 -10.89
C PHE A 146 -15.19 27.74 -11.13
N THR A 147 -16.04 26.80 -11.54
CA THR A 147 -17.48 27.00 -11.66
C THR A 147 -18.18 26.16 -10.61
N CYS A 148 -18.80 26.82 -9.64
CA CYS A 148 -19.62 26.19 -8.61
C CYS A 148 -21.10 26.45 -8.92
N SER A 149 -21.76 25.47 -9.52
CA SER A 149 -23.20 25.56 -9.81
C SER A 149 -24.07 24.97 -8.70
N GLY A 150 -23.53 24.10 -7.85
CA GLY A 150 -24.27 23.52 -6.71
C GLY A 150 -24.41 24.44 -5.50
N GLY A 151 -23.56 25.46 -5.38
CA GLY A 151 -23.55 26.42 -4.27
C GLY A 151 -22.68 25.96 -3.09
N ASN A 152 -22.56 26.80 -2.06
CA ASN A 152 -21.81 26.54 -0.83
C ASN A 152 -20.32 26.18 -1.03
N CYS A 153 -19.72 26.61 -2.14
CA CYS A 153 -18.31 26.34 -2.37
C CYS A 153 -17.42 27.34 -1.64
N ASP A 154 -16.33 26.85 -1.06
CA ASP A 154 -15.31 27.65 -0.39
C ASP A 154 -14.04 27.73 -1.23
N ALA A 155 -13.65 28.93 -1.67
CA ALA A 155 -12.41 29.16 -2.39
C ALA A 155 -11.41 29.95 -1.53
N GLN A 156 -10.20 29.41 -1.35
CA GLN A 156 -9.09 30.05 -0.65
C GLN A 156 -7.99 30.39 -1.65
N CYS A 157 -7.83 31.68 -1.94
CA CYS A 157 -7.00 32.20 -3.02
C CYS A 157 -5.96 33.18 -2.48
N ARG A 158 -4.89 32.66 -1.88
CA ARG A 158 -3.83 33.46 -1.25
C ARG A 158 -2.62 33.60 -2.19
N GLY A 159 -2.41 34.78 -2.76
CA GLY A 159 -1.35 35.04 -3.73
C GLY A 159 -1.54 34.31 -5.07
N ALA A 160 -2.74 33.84 -5.37
CA ALA A 160 -3.10 33.10 -6.58
C ALA A 160 -4.08 33.93 -7.43
N ALA A 161 -4.14 33.71 -8.74
CA ALA A 161 -5.18 34.31 -9.58
C ALA A 161 -6.40 33.38 -9.64
N CYS A 162 -7.51 33.75 -9.02
CA CYS A 162 -8.72 32.95 -9.04
C CYS A 162 -9.82 33.58 -9.89
N THR A 163 -10.50 32.74 -10.69
CA THR A 163 -11.77 33.10 -11.34
C THR A 163 -12.85 32.17 -10.80
N LEU A 164 -13.78 32.72 -10.02
CA LEU A 164 -14.88 31.97 -9.42
C LEU A 164 -16.21 32.38 -10.06
N SER A 165 -16.90 31.41 -10.65
CA SER A 165 -18.28 31.56 -11.10
C SER A 165 -19.19 30.79 -10.14
N CYS A 166 -19.96 31.51 -9.33
CA CYS A 166 -20.91 30.91 -8.38
C CYS A 166 -22.35 31.19 -8.82
N SER A 167 -23.02 30.20 -9.41
CA SER A 167 -24.43 30.32 -9.78
C SER A 167 -25.37 29.66 -8.77
N GLY A 168 -24.87 28.74 -7.95
CA GLY A 168 -25.66 28.03 -6.94
C GLY A 168 -25.96 28.83 -5.67
N GLY A 169 -25.26 29.95 -5.45
CA GLY A 169 -25.37 30.77 -4.25
C GLY A 169 -24.45 30.32 -3.11
N GLU A 170 -24.33 31.16 -2.08
CA GLU A 170 -23.64 30.86 -0.82
C GLU A 170 -22.15 30.47 -0.95
N CYS A 171 -21.49 30.81 -2.06
CA CYS A 171 -20.05 30.59 -2.18
C CYS A 171 -19.28 31.62 -1.36
N SER A 172 -18.25 31.15 -0.65
CA SER A 172 -17.25 32.01 -0.03
C SER A 172 -16.00 32.06 -0.90
N CYS A 173 -15.39 33.23 -1.02
CA CYS A 173 -14.05 33.39 -1.56
C CYS A 173 -13.22 34.23 -0.62
N ASP A 174 -12.15 33.63 -0.10
CA ASP A 174 -11.23 34.24 0.84
C ASP A 174 -9.83 34.37 0.21
N GLY A 175 -9.33 35.60 0.11
CA GLY A 175 -7.95 35.90 -0.28
C GLY A 175 -7.83 37.03 -1.29
N ASP A 176 -6.59 37.48 -1.49
CA ASP A 176 -6.22 38.56 -2.41
C ASP A 176 -6.42 38.21 -3.90
N GLY A 177 -6.62 36.93 -4.19
CA GLY A 177 -6.86 36.41 -5.53
C GLY A 177 -8.33 36.34 -5.98
N CYS A 178 -9.27 36.66 -5.09
CA CYS A 178 -10.70 36.57 -5.38
C CYS A 178 -11.15 37.69 -6.33
N PRO A 179 -12.07 37.42 -7.27
CA PRO A 179 -12.64 38.46 -8.12
C PRO A 179 -13.47 39.45 -7.27
N GLU A 180 -13.34 40.75 -7.57
CA GLU A 180 -14.14 41.84 -6.98
C GLU A 180 -15.62 41.81 -7.42
#